data_AF-A0A8S4RLW3-F1
#
_entry.id   AF-A0A8S4RLW3-F1
#
_cell.length_a   1.000
_cell.length_b   1.000
_cell.length_c   1.000
_cell.angle_alpha   90.00
_cell.angle_beta   90.00
_cell.angle_gamma   90.00
#
_symmetry.space_group_name_H-M   'P 1'
#
loop_
_entity.id
_entity.type
_entity.pdbx_description
1 polymer ?
#
loop_
_entity_poly.entity_id
_entity_poly.type
_entity_poly.pdbx_seq_one_letter_code
_entity_poly.pdbx_strand_id
1 'polypeptide(L)' 'MVANYGPHKKAQRAMERAMLGVSLRDKIRNVEIRRRTRVTDIAQRVAKLKWQRAGHIVRRRDGRWGLKVLETHTHW' A
#
# COMPACT_ATOMS: atom_id res chain seq x y z
N MET A 1 2.84 10.00 16.32
CA MET A 1 3.71 9.54 15.22
C MET A 1 2.94 9.65 13.90
N VAL A 2 3.13 10.71 13.11
CA VAL A 2 2.50 10.84 11.79
C VAL A 2 3.49 10.31 10.75
N ALA A 3 3.27 9.10 10.26
CA ALA A 3 4.08 8.53 9.19
C ALA A 3 3.86 9.36 7.91
N ASN A 4 4.87 10.15 7.53
CA ASN A 4 4.88 10.91 6.29
C ASN A 4 5.11 9.96 5.10
N TYR A 5 4.03 9.38 4.58
CA TYR A 5 4.00 8.59 3.33
C TYR A 5 4.11 9.49 2.07
N GLY A 6 5.16 10.31 1.99
CA GLY A 6 5.31 11.46 1.09
C GLY A 6 5.07 11.25 -0.41
N PRO A 7 5.60 10.19 -1.06
CA PRO A 7 5.50 10.04 -2.52
C PRO A 7 4.17 9.45 -3.00
N HIS A 8 3.67 8.38 -2.36
CA HIS A 8 2.45 7.69 -2.79
C HIS A 8 1.21 8.57 -2.71
N LYS A 9 1.16 9.47 -1.72
CA LYS A 9 0.06 10.41 -1.52
C LYS A 9 -0.03 11.47 -2.62
N LYS A 10 1.12 11.96 -3.12
CA LYS A 10 1.16 12.95 -4.21
C LYS A 10 0.75 12.30 -5.54
N ALA A 11 1.29 11.13 -5.84
CA ALA A 11 0.92 10.35 -7.02
C ALA A 11 -0.58 10.02 -7.02
N GLN A 12 -1.12 9.55 -5.89
CA GLN A 12 -2.54 9.26 -5.75
C GLN A 12 -3.41 10.50 -6.02
N ARG A 13 -3.05 11.66 -5.49
CA ARG A 13 -3.81 12.91 -5.70
C ARG A 13 -3.79 13.40 -7.14
N ALA A 14 -2.71 13.17 -7.88
CA ALA A 14 -2.63 13.49 -9.30
C ALA A 14 -3.51 12.53 -10.11
N MET A 15 -3.44 11.23 -9.80
CA MET A 15 -4.28 10.20 -10.40
C MET A 15 -5.78 10.45 -10.15
N GLU A 16 -6.18 10.73 -8.91
CA GLU A 16 -7.59 11.01 -8.55
C GLU A 16 -8.14 12.25 -9.28
N ARG A 17 -7.29 13.25 -9.57
CA ARG A 17 -7.66 14.41 -10.37
C ARG A 17 -7.85 14.06 -11.84
N ALA A 18 -6.93 13.27 -12.41
CA ALA A 18 -7.04 12.80 -13.79
C ALA A 18 -8.30 11.93 -14.01
N MET A 19 -8.64 11.06 -13.05
CA MET A 19 -9.86 10.24 -13.10
C MET A 19 -11.15 11.07 -13.17
N LEU A 20 -11.16 12.26 -12.56
CA LEU A 20 -12.31 13.17 -12.56
C LEU A 20 -12.23 14.25 -13.65
N GLY A 21 -11.13 14.31 -14.41
CA GLY A 21 -10.89 15.37 -15.40
C GLY A 21 -10.73 16.78 -14.80
N VAL A 22 -10.33 16.89 -13.52
CA VAL A 22 -10.22 18.19 -12.82
C VAL A 22 -8.78 18.63 -12.66
N SER A 23 -8.55 19.93 -12.77
CA SER A 23 -7.26 20.59 -12.64
C SER A 23 -7.04 21.19 -11.25
N LEU A 24 -5.86 21.78 -11.01
CA LEU A 24 -5.62 22.57 -9.80
C LEU A 24 -6.39 23.90 -9.79
N ARG A 25 -6.77 24.42 -10.97
CA ARG A 25 -7.48 25.71 -11.11
C ARG A 25 -8.91 25.65 -10.58
N ASP A 26 -9.51 24.47 -10.61
CA ASP A 26 -10.86 24.23 -10.12
C ASP A 26 -10.96 24.33 -8.59
N LYS A 27 -9.81 24.39 -7.88
CA LYS A 27 -9.70 24.57 -6.42
C LYS A 27 -10.58 23.59 -5.61
N ILE A 28 -10.89 22.42 -6.17
CA ILE A 28 -11.69 21.39 -5.51
C ILE A 28 -10.88 20.80 -4.36
N ARG A 29 -11.50 20.72 -3.18
CA ARG A 29 -10.89 20.17 -1.98
C ARG A 29 -10.57 18.68 -2.18
N ASN A 30 -9.40 18.24 -1.70
CA ASN A 30 -8.99 16.83 -1.80
C ASN A 30 -9.98 15.86 -1.13
N VAL A 31 -10.68 16.29 -0.08
CA VAL A 31 -11.71 15.50 0.59
C VAL A 31 -12.91 15.20 -0.32
N GLU A 32 -13.28 16.15 -1.18
CA GLU A 32 -14.38 15.98 -2.14
C GLU A 32 -13.96 15.07 -3.30
N ILE A 33 -12.73 15.25 -3.81
CA ILE A 33 -12.13 14.35 -4.81
C ILE A 33 -12.08 12.91 -4.27
N ARG A 34 -11.69 12.72 -3.01
CA ARG A 34 -11.66 11.40 -2.37
C ARG A 34 -13.06 10.81 -2.21
N ARG A 35 -14.06 11.63 -1.84
CA ARG A 35 -15.46 11.21 -1.71
C ARG A 35 -16.03 10.70 -3.05
N ARG A 36 -15.74 11.40 -4.15
CA ARG A 36 -16.23 11.03 -5.49
C ARG A 36 -15.55 9.77 -6.03
N THR A 37 -14.24 9.70 -5.92
CA THR A 37 -13.44 8.59 -6.47
C THR A 37 -13.57 7.30 -5.66
N ARG A 38 -13.80 7.39 -4.33
CA ARG A 38 -13.85 6.25 -3.40
C ARG A 38 -12.62 5.34 -3.47
N VAL A 39 -11.50 5.85 -4.01
CA VAL A 39 -10.26 5.08 -4.17
C VAL A 39 -9.65 4.82 -2.79
N THR A 40 -9.38 3.55 -2.52
CA THR A 40 -8.72 3.10 -1.30
C THR A 40 -7.34 3.75 -1.15
N ASP A 41 -6.93 4.00 0.08
CA ASP A 41 -5.57 4.50 0.34
C ASP A 41 -4.52 3.49 -0.15
N ILE A 42 -3.65 3.95 -1.05
CA ILE A 42 -2.62 3.11 -1.67
C ILE A 42 -1.60 2.61 -0.64
N ALA A 43 -1.26 3.40 0.38
CA ALA A 43 -0.29 2.97 1.39
C ALA A 43 -0.85 1.80 2.19
N GLN A 44 -2.13 1.86 2.57
CA GLN A 44 -2.80 0.76 3.25
C GLN A 44 -2.89 -0.48 2.37
N ARG A 45 -3.23 -0.33 1.08
CA ARG A 45 -3.30 -1.46 0.14
C ARG A 45 -1.93 -2.11 -0.05
N VAL A 46 -0.88 -1.32 -0.24
CA VAL A 46 0.50 -1.81 -0.38
C VAL A 46 0.95 -2.54 0.89
N ALA A 47 0.67 -1.98 2.07
CA ALA A 47 0.99 -2.64 3.33
C ALA A 47 0.27 -3.99 3.45
N LYS A 48 -1.04 -4.04 3.16
CA LYS A 48 -1.83 -5.29 3.19
C LYS A 48 -1.25 -6.34 2.23
N LEU A 49 -0.93 -5.95 1.00
CA LEU A 49 -0.37 -6.87 0.01
C LEU A 49 1.01 -7.40 0.45
N LYS A 50 1.86 -6.54 1.02
CA LYS A 50 3.15 -6.96 1.59
C LYS A 50 2.97 -7.97 2.72
N TRP A 51 2.04 -7.73 3.64
CA TRP A 51 1.72 -8.68 4.72
C TRP A 51 1.16 -10.01 4.21
N GLN A 52 0.27 -9.97 3.22
CA GLN A 52 -0.25 -11.18 2.57
C GLN A 52 0.88 -11.98 1.90
N ARG A 53 1.81 -11.29 1.24
CA ARG A 53 2.98 -11.92 0.61
C ARG A 53 3.90 -12.55 1.66
N ALA A 54 4.19 -11.85 2.75
CA ALA A 54 4.97 -12.39 3.86
C ALA A 54 4.32 -13.65 4.45
N GLY A 55 3.01 -13.59 4.72
CA GLY A 55 2.27 -14.75 5.21
C GLY A 55 2.22 -15.92 4.22
N HIS A 56 2.14 -15.65 2.92
CA HIS A 56 2.26 -16.69 1.90
C HIS A 56 3.64 -17.34 1.92
N ILE A 57 4.73 -16.55 2.01
CA ILE A 57 6.10 -17.06 2.08
C ILE A 57 6.31 -17.94 3.32
N VAL A 58 5.83 -17.52 4.50
CA VAL A 58 5.94 -18.30 5.75
C VAL A 58 5.22 -19.65 5.66
N ARG A 59 4.08 -19.71 4.97
CA ARG A 59 3.31 -20.96 4.80
C ARG A 59 3.84 -21.87 3.69
N ARG A 60 4.76 -21.38 2.85
CA ARG A 60 5.33 -22.17 1.78
C ARG A 60 6.32 -23.18 2.37
N ARG A 61 6.04 -24.47 2.18
CA ARG A 61 6.91 -25.58 2.60
C ARG A 61 7.82 -26.08 1.48
N ASP A 62 8.11 -25.24 0.48
CA ASP A 62 8.83 -25.62 -0.75
C ASP A 62 10.36 -25.63 -0.60
N GLY A 63 10.89 -25.84 0.61
CA GLY A 63 12.32 -26.09 0.86
C GLY A 63 13.28 -24.93 0.51
N ARG A 64 12.78 -23.76 0.13
CA ARG A 64 13.60 -22.56 -0.11
C ARG A 64 13.97 -21.89 1.22
N TRP A 65 14.90 -20.94 1.17
CA TRP A 65 15.46 -20.18 2.30
C TRP A 65 14.49 -19.85 3.46
N GLY A 66 13.22 -19.59 3.20
CA GLY A 66 12.20 -19.33 4.22
C GLY A 66 12.02 -20.44 5.26
N LEU A 67 12.15 -21.72 4.88
CA LEU A 67 12.06 -22.84 5.83
C LEU A 67 13.33 -22.95 6.68
N LYS A 68 14.50 -22.76 6.06
CA LYS A 68 15.81 -22.88 6.72
C LYS A 68 16.01 -21.81 7.81
N VAL A 69 15.51 -20.60 7.59
CA VAL A 69 15.53 -19.51 8.59
C VAL A 69 14.61 -19.83 9.79
N LEU A 70 13.45 -20.44 9.56
CA LEU A 70 12.52 -20.86 10.62
C LEU A 70 13.12 -21.98 11.48
N GLU A 71 13.72 -22.99 10.84
CA GLU A 71 14.35 -24.14 11.49
C GLU A 71 15.55 -23.73 12.35
N THR A 72 16.41 -22.82 11.88
CA THR A 72 17.55 -22.31 12.67
C THR A 72 17.13 -21.52 13.92
N HIS A 73 15.93 -20.95 13.94
CA HIS A 73 15.40 -20.22 15.09
C HIS A 73 14.76 -21.11 16.16
N THR A 74 14.49 -22.38 15.85
CA THR A 74 13.82 -23.31 16.78
C THR A 74 14.80 -24.25 17.51
N HIS A 75 16.09 -24.18 17.21
CA HIS A 75 17.15 -25.04 17.75
C HIS A 75 18.21 -24.29 18.57
N TRP A 76 17.80 -23.27 19.33
CA TRP A 76 18.60 -22.64 20.40
C TRP A 76 17.73 -22.45 21.64
#